data_AF-A0A072NPT0-F1
#
_entry.id   AF-A0A072NPT0-F1
#
_cell.length_a   1.000
_cell.length_b   1.000
_cell.length_c   1.000
_cell.angle_alpha   90.00
_cell.angle_beta   90.00
_cell.angle_gamma   90.00
#
_symmetry.space_group_name_H-M   'P 1'
#
loop_
_entity.id
_entity.type
_entity.pdbx_description
1 polymer ?
#
loop_
_entity_poly.entity_id
_entity_poly.type
_entity_poly.pdbx_seq_one_letter_code
_entity_poly.pdbx_strand_id
1 'polypeptide(L)' 'MLVLGINRILKWVQITTGWGKYTCPTKEINGELFFKFKSEWHKVMDFASELTTELVSEGGKIISQKLKK' A
#
# COMPACT_ATOMS: atom_id res chain seq x y z
N MET A 1 -10.58 7.20 2.12
CA MET A 1 -9.51 6.41 2.77
C MET A 1 -8.18 6.97 2.30
N LEU A 2 -7.11 6.85 3.07
CA LEU A 2 -5.78 7.28 2.62
C LEU A 2 -4.78 6.18 2.91
N VAL A 3 -3.90 5.90 1.96
CA VAL A 3 -2.77 4.97 2.12
C VAL A 3 -1.64 5.74 2.80
N LEU A 4 -1.30 5.30 4.01
CA LEU A 4 -0.21 5.89 4.80
C LEU A 4 1.15 5.30 4.42
N GLY A 5 1.19 4.05 4.00
CA GLY A 5 2.42 3.37 3.60
C GLY A 5 2.14 1.99 3.02
N ILE A 6 3.02 1.56 2.14
CA ILE A 6 2.94 0.29 1.44
C ILE A 6 4.11 -0.58 1.87
N ASN A 7 3.85 -1.84 2.21
CA ASN A 7 4.90 -2.82 2.45
C ASN A 7 4.80 -3.93 1.39
N ARG A 8 5.64 -3.85 0.35
CA ARG A 8 5.67 -4.85 -0.72
C ARG A 8 6.29 -6.17 -0.27
N ILE A 9 7.18 -6.12 0.73
CA ILE A 9 7.87 -7.30 1.25
C ILE A 9 6.89 -8.21 2.00
N LEU A 10 6.09 -7.62 2.89
CA LEU A 10 5.12 -8.33 3.74
C LEU A 10 3.71 -8.34 3.16
N LYS A 11 3.50 -7.77 1.97
CA LYS A 11 2.23 -7.75 1.22
C LYS A 11 1.07 -7.14 2.01
N TRP A 12 1.28 -5.94 2.55
CA TRP A 12 0.22 -5.16 3.19
C TRP A 12 0.36 -3.65 2.93
N VAL A 13 -0.73 -2.91 3.14
CA VAL A 13 -0.73 -1.45 3.26
C VAL A 13 -1.29 -1.02 4.61
N GLN A 14 -0.79 0.09 5.14
CA GLN A 14 -1.46 0.76 6.24
C GLN A 14 -2.35 1.85 5.66
N ILE A 15 -3.64 1.79 5.97
CA ILE A 15 -4.60 2.82 5.60
C ILE A 15 -5.04 3.59 6.84
N THR A 16 -5.54 4.80 6.62
CA THR A 16 -6.38 5.50 7.58
C THR A 16 -7.76 5.75 7.01
N THR A 17 -8.73 5.60 7.89
CA THR A 17 -10.11 6.05 7.73
C THR A 17 -10.33 7.20 8.72
N GLY A 18 -11.42 7.95 8.59
CA GLY A 18 -11.80 8.93 9.63
C GLY A 18 -12.01 8.32 11.02
N TRP A 19 -12.10 6.99 11.11
CA TRP A 19 -12.38 6.22 12.33
C TRP A 19 -11.16 5.53 12.93
N GLY A 20 -10.04 5.47 12.22
CA GLY A 20 -8.86 4.73 12.68
C GLY A 20 -7.95 4.23 11.56
N LYS A 21 -6.84 3.61 11.97
CA LYS A 21 -5.82 3.04 11.09
C LYS A 21 -5.93 1.53 11.03
N TYR A 22 -5.69 0.96 9.84
CA TYR A 22 -5.83 -0.48 9.61
C TYR A 22 -4.67 -0.98 8.75
N THR A 23 -4.22 -2.19 9.03
CA THR A 23 -3.28 -2.94 8.19
C THR A 23 -4.08 -3.87 7.31
N CYS A 24 -3.99 -3.67 5.99
CA CYS A 24 -4.78 -4.39 5.00
C CYS A 24 -3.85 -5.25 4.13
N PRO A 25 -4.18 -6.53 3.88
CA PRO A 25 -3.40 -7.36 2.98
C PRO A 25 -3.52 -6.84 1.55
N THR A 26 -2.46 -7.04 0.76
CA THR A 26 -2.42 -6.64 -0.65
C THR A 26 -2.39 -7.83 -1.60
N LYS A 27 -2.74 -7.56 -2.86
CA LYS A 27 -2.46 -8.42 -4.00
C LYS A 27 -2.23 -7.57 -5.24
N GLU A 28 -1.52 -8.12 -6.23
CA GLU A 28 -1.41 -7.51 -7.54
C GLU A 28 -2.38 -8.18 -8.52
N ILE A 29 -3.08 -7.38 -9.32
CA ILE A 29 -3.93 -7.83 -10.42
C ILE A 29 -3.56 -7.01 -11.64
N ASN A 30 -3.16 -7.66 -12.74
CA ASN A 30 -2.80 -7.00 -14.00
C ASN A 30 -1.73 -5.89 -13.84
N GLY A 31 -0.76 -6.08 -12.93
CA GLY A 31 0.30 -5.10 -12.65
C GLY A 31 -0.12 -3.96 -11.70
N GLU A 32 -1.37 -3.93 -11.25
CA GLU A 32 -1.87 -2.92 -10.31
C GLU A 32 -1.99 -3.49 -8.90
N LEU A 33 -1.60 -2.70 -7.90
CA LEU A 33 -1.65 -3.09 -6.49
C LEU A 33 -3.01 -2.78 -5.88
N PHE A 34 -3.64 -3.77 -5.27
CA PHE A 34 -4.90 -3.66 -4.54
C PHE A 34 -4.73 -4.02 -3.07
N PHE A 35 -5.56 -3.44 -2.21
CA PHE A 35 -5.67 -3.81 -0.80
C PHE A 35 -7.10 -4.22 -0.41
N LYS A 36 -7.23 -5.15 0.54
CA LYS A 36 -8.54 -5.61 1.02
C LYS A 36 -8.99 -4.80 2.23
N PHE A 37 -10.15 -4.15 2.14
CA PHE A 37 -10.80 -3.49 3.27
C PHE A 37 -12.31 -3.70 3.22
N LYS A 38 -12.91 -4.08 4.35
CA LYS A 38 -14.35 -4.43 4.45
C LYS A 38 -14.83 -5.38 3.35
N SER A 39 -14.06 -6.45 3.12
CA SER A 39 -14.33 -7.49 2.10
C SER A 39 -14.22 -7.05 0.63
N GLU A 40 -13.92 -5.79 0.36
CA GLU A 40 -13.73 -5.25 -0.99
C GLU A 40 -12.26 -5.04 -1.31
N TRP A 41 -11.93 -5.08 -2.61
CA TRP A 41 -10.60 -4.79 -3.13
C TRP A 41 -10.55 -3.37 -3.68
N HIS A 42 -9.60 -2.59 -3.18
CA HIS A 42 -9.42 -1.18 -3.48
C HIS A 42 -8.07 -0.97 -4.15
N LYS A 43 -8.02 -0.24 -5.27
CA LYS A 43 -6.76 0.07 -5.96
C LYS A 43 -5.95 1.04 -5.11
N VAL A 44 -4.69 0.71 -4.83
CA VAL A 44 -3.82 1.52 -3.94
C VAL A 44 -3.65 2.94 -4.47
N MET A 45 -3.51 3.10 -5.78
CA MET A 45 -3.23 4.37 -6.44
C MET A 45 -4.34 5.41 -6.26
N ASP A 46 -5.59 4.95 -6.12
CA ASP A 46 -6.76 5.82 -5.91
C ASP A 46 -6.74 6.48 -4.52
N PHE A 47 -5.96 5.92 -3.58
CA PHE A 47 -5.89 6.36 -2.18
C PHE A 47 -4.48 6.79 -1.75
N ALA A 48 -3.50 6.72 -2.66
CA ALA A 48 -2.13 7.15 -2.42
C ALA A 48 -1.91 8.62 -2.78
N SER A 49 -1.02 9.28 -2.02
CA SER A 49 -0.57 10.65 -2.28
C SER A 49 0.88 10.66 -2.75
N GLU A 50 1.38 11.82 -3.19
CA GLU A 50 2.79 12.02 -3.55
C GLU A 50 3.76 11.80 -2.36
N LEU A 51 3.23 11.82 -1.14
CA LEU A 51 3.97 11.58 0.08
C LEU A 51 3.92 10.10 0.52
N THR A 52 3.12 9.27 -0.14
CA THR A 52 3.04 7.84 0.17
C THR A 52 4.37 7.18 -0.16
N THR A 53 4.90 6.43 0.81
CA THR A 53 6.12 5.64 0.64
C THR A 53 5.82 4.15 0.56
N GLU A 54 6.72 3.42 -0.07
CA GLU A 54 6.70 1.97 -0.15
C GLU A 54 8.02 1.38 0.35
N LEU A 55 7.91 0.28 1.10
CA LEU A 55 9.02 -0.59 1.46
C LEU A 55 9.15 -1.70 0.43
N VAL A 56 10.32 -1.75 -0.20
CA VAL A 56 10.68 -2.73 -1.24
C VAL A 56 11.98 -3.45 -0.87
N SER A 57 12.20 -4.63 -1.43
CA SER A 57 13.48 -5.33 -1.33
C SER A 57 14.17 -5.31 -2.69
N GLU A 58 15.34 -4.67 -2.76
CA GLU A 58 16.16 -4.58 -3.97
C GLU A 58 17.58 -5.05 -3.64
N GLY A 59 18.09 -6.04 -4.39
CA GLY A 59 19.45 -6.55 -4.19
C GLY A 59 19.73 -7.05 -2.76
N GLY A 60 18.72 -7.59 -2.07
CA GLY A 60 18.83 -8.06 -0.68
C GLY A 60 18.80 -6.97 0.39
N LYS A 61 18.63 -5.70 0.01
CA LYS A 61 18.46 -4.57 0.93
C LYS A 61 16.99 -4.17 1.03
N ILE A 62 16.58 -3.69 2.20
CA ILE A 62 15.27 -3.08 2.42
C ILE A 62 15.39 -1.58 2.16
N ILE A 63 14.57 -1.06 1.24
CA ILE A 63 14.58 0.34 0.84
C ILE A 63 13.19 0.92 1.09
N SER A 64 13.16 2.11 1.71
CA SER A 64 11.97 2.95 1.79
C SER A 64 12.07 4.02 0.70
N GLN A 65 11.11 4.04 -0.22
CA GLN A 65 11.10 4.98 -1.34
C GLN A 65 9.74 5.62 -1.53
N LYS A 66 9.69 6.75 -2.24
CA LYS A 66 8.40 7.36 -2.63
C LYS A 66 7.72 6.48 -3.67
N LEU A 67 6.41 6.31 -3.53
CA LEU A 67 5.60 5.63 -4.53
C LEU A 67 5.63 6.45 -5.83
N LYS A 68 6.00 5.81 -6.94
CA LYS A 68 5.91 6.43 -8.26
C LYS A 68 4.45 6.36 -8.73
N LYS A 69 3.84 7.53 -8.96
CA LYS A 69 2.50 7.61 -9.56
C LYS A 69 2.53 7.36 -11.06
#